data_AF-K8P437-F1
#
_entry.id   AF-K8P437-F1
#
_cell.length_a   1.000
_cell.length_b   1.000
_cell.length_c   1.000
_cell.angle_alpha   90.00
_cell.angle_beta   90.00
_cell.angle_gamma   90.00
#
_symmetry.space_group_name_H-M   'P 1'
#
loop_
_entity.id
_entity.type
_entity.pdbx_description
1 polymer ?
#
loop_
_entity_poly.entity_id
_entity_poly.type
_entity_poly.pdbx_seq_one_letter_code
_entity_poly.pdbx_strand_id
1 'polypeptide(L)'
;MKLFQISITVFVLAGISPGFAKVEQCRFIDSKPDREACYDRQARALAAKRAEAEAKPKPVDSLQEMKAEDEMLSRRLKSICRGC
;
A
#
# COMPACT_ATOMS: atom_id res chain seq x y z
N MET A 1 -28.26 -28.39 -8.53
CA MET A 1 -26.85 -28.15 -8.15
C MET A 1 -26.14 -27.11 -9.01
N LYS A 2 -26.26 -27.12 -10.35
CA LYS A 2 -25.63 -26.11 -11.24
C LYS A 2 -26.08 -24.66 -10.99
N LEU A 3 -27.36 -24.44 -10.71
CA LEU A 3 -27.91 -23.09 -10.41
C LEU A 3 -27.34 -22.50 -9.12
N PHE A 4 -27.05 -23.34 -8.12
CA PHE A 4 -26.49 -22.89 -6.85
C PHE A 4 -25.02 -22.44 -7.03
N GLN A 5 -24.26 -23.13 -7.88
CA GLN A 5 -22.90 -22.72 -8.22
C GLN A 5 -22.84 -21.41 -9.00
N ILE A 6 -23.79 -21.17 -9.92
CA ILE A 6 -23.87 -19.91 -10.67
C ILE A 6 -24.18 -18.73 -9.73
N SER A 7 -25.04 -18.93 -8.73
CA SER A 7 -25.34 -17.91 -7.74
C SER A 7 -24.11 -17.52 -6.91
N ILE A 8 -23.31 -18.51 -6.50
CA ILE A 8 -22.09 -18.28 -5.72
C ILE A 8 -21.04 -17.53 -6.56
N THR A 9 -20.84 -17.89 -7.83
CA THR A 9 -19.84 -17.21 -8.67
C THR A 9 -20.25 -15.76 -8.99
N VAL A 10 -21.54 -15.48 -9.21
CA VAL A 10 -22.03 -14.11 -9.41
C VAL A 10 -21.84 -13.26 -8.14
N PHE A 11 -22.08 -13.84 -6.96
CA PHE A 11 -21.90 -13.13 -5.68
C PHE A 11 -20.42 -12.77 -5.42
N VAL A 12 -19.49 -13.68 -5.75
CA VAL A 12 -18.05 -13.43 -5.62
C VAL A 12 -17.57 -12.34 -6.58
N LEU A 13 -18.05 -12.33 -7.83
CA LEU A 13 -17.70 -11.29 -8.81
C LEU A 13 -18.26 -9.90 -8.43
N ALA A 14 -19.44 -9.83 -7.84
CA ALA A 14 -20.02 -8.58 -7.35
C ALA A 14 -19.32 -8.04 -6.08
N GLY A 15 -18.64 -8.91 -5.32
CA GLY A 15 -17.88 -8.54 -4.12
C GLY A 15 -16.50 -7.94 -4.39
N ILE A 16 -16.00 -8.02 -5.63
CA ILE A 16 -14.75 -7.34 -6.05
C ILE A 16 -15.06 -5.86 -6.30
N SER A 17 -15.46 -5.16 -5.24
CA SER A 17 -15.32 -3.72 -5.23
C SER A 17 -13.81 -3.43 -5.35
N PRO A 18 -13.37 -2.55 -6.27
CA PRO A 18 -11.99 -2.10 -6.24
C PRO A 18 -11.79 -1.52 -4.85
N GLY A 19 -10.92 -2.16 -4.05
CA GLY A 19 -10.57 -1.66 -2.75
C GLY A 19 -10.14 -0.21 -2.95
N PHE A 20 -11.01 0.72 -2.55
CA PHE A 20 -10.77 2.14 -2.68
C PHE A 20 -9.64 2.48 -1.71
N ALA A 21 -8.40 2.22 -2.12
CA ALA A 21 -7.30 3.09 -1.76
C ALA A 21 -7.71 4.46 -2.32
N LYS A 22 -8.41 5.24 -1.49
CA LYS A 22 -8.99 6.55 -1.79
C LYS A 22 -7.88 7.60 -1.93
N VAL A 23 -6.87 7.28 -2.72
CA VAL A 23 -5.92 8.24 -3.26
C VAL A 23 -6.67 8.83 -4.45
N GLU A 24 -7.27 10.01 -4.28
CA GLU A 24 -7.74 10.77 -5.44
C GLU A 24 -6.60 10.76 -6.46
N GLN A 25 -6.79 10.22 -7.64
CA GLN A 25 -5.70 10.16 -8.61
C GLN A 25 -5.51 11.55 -9.21
N CYS A 26 -4.92 12.48 -8.43
CA CYS A 26 -4.72 13.89 -8.82
C CYS A 26 -3.98 14.03 -10.17
N ARG A 27 -3.29 12.96 -10.61
CA ARG A 27 -2.63 12.88 -11.91
C ARG A 27 -3.58 12.99 -13.12
N PHE A 28 -4.84 12.56 -12.99
CA PHE A 28 -5.80 12.59 -14.11
C PHE A 28 -6.60 13.91 -14.20
N ILE A 29 -6.30 14.89 -13.35
CA ILE A 29 -6.94 16.21 -13.39
C ILE A 29 -6.21 17.06 -14.44
N ASP A 30 -6.89 17.42 -15.54
CA ASP A 30 -6.31 18.21 -16.63
C ASP A 30 -6.04 19.68 -16.27
N SER A 31 -6.89 20.28 -15.44
CA SER A 31 -6.73 21.64 -14.95
C SER A 31 -5.61 21.72 -13.89
N LYS A 32 -4.60 22.55 -14.15
CA LYS A 32 -3.51 22.84 -13.20
C LYS A 32 -3.99 23.30 -11.81
N PRO A 33 -4.92 24.27 -11.67
CA PRO A 33 -5.31 24.75 -10.34
C PRO A 33 -6.02 23.67 -9.52
N ASP A 34 -6.85 22.84 -10.16
CA ASP A 34 -7.57 21.77 -9.46
C ASP A 34 -6.62 20.63 -9.08
N ARG A 35 -5.58 20.39 -9.88
CA ARG A 35 -4.51 19.44 -9.58
C ARG A 35 -3.70 19.85 -8.35
N GLU A 36 -3.32 21.12 -8.26
CA GLU A 36 -2.60 21.66 -7.09
C GLU A 36 -3.46 21.58 -5.82
N ALA A 37 -4.73 21.99 -5.91
CA ALA A 37 -5.67 21.87 -4.79
C ALA A 37 -5.89 20.42 -4.33
N CYS A 38 -5.88 19.46 -5.26
CA CYS A 38 -5.97 18.03 -4.97
C CYS A 38 -4.73 17.52 -4.21
N TYR A 39 -3.53 17.93 -4.64
CA TYR A 39 -2.29 17.58 -3.96
C TYR A 39 -2.21 18.17 -2.55
N ASP A 40 -2.67 19.40 -2.35
CA ASP A 40 -2.72 20.02 -1.02
C ASP A 40 -3.60 19.25 -0.06
N ARG A 41 -4.77 18.78 -0.51
CA ARG A 41 -5.66 17.93 0.30
C ARG A 41 -4.99 16.60 0.67
N GLN A 42 -4.31 15.96 -0.27
CA GLN A 42 -3.55 14.75 0.01
C GLN A 42 -2.40 14.98 0.98
N ALA A 43 -1.65 16.07 0.83
CA ALA A 43 -0.55 16.41 1.72
C ALA A 43 -1.04 16.59 3.16
N ARG A 44 -2.18 17.28 3.35
CA ARG A 44 -2.81 17.45 4.67
C ARG A 44 -3.30 16.13 5.26
N ALA A 45 -3.93 15.28 4.45
CA ALA A 45 -4.37 13.96 4.90
C ALA A 45 -3.17 13.05 5.27
N LEU A 46 -2.09 13.11 4.50
CA LEU A 46 -0.85 12.38 4.77
C LEU A 46 -0.17 12.87 6.05
N ALA A 47 -0.15 14.19 6.27
CA ALA A 47 0.39 14.77 7.49
C ALA A 47 -0.41 14.30 8.73
N ALA A 48 -1.74 14.30 8.66
CA ALA A 48 -2.59 13.76 9.73
C ALA A 48 -2.31 12.26 9.97
N LYS A 49 -2.17 11.46 8.91
CA LYS A 49 -1.83 10.03 9.03
C LYS A 49 -0.45 9.79 9.62
N ARG A 50 0.53 10.63 9.30
CA ARG A 50 1.87 10.57 9.92
C ARG A 50 1.82 10.90 11.40
N ALA A 51 1.09 11.96 11.79
CA ALA A 51 0.89 12.31 13.19
C ALA A 51 0.19 11.18 13.97
N GLU A 52 -0.86 10.55 13.39
CA GLU A 52 -1.51 9.36 13.97
C GLU A 52 -0.54 8.17 14.10
N ALA A 53 0.34 7.97 13.12
CA ALA A 53 1.34 6.88 13.11
C ALA A 53 2.53 7.14 14.05
N GLU A 54 2.82 8.39 14.39
CA GLU A 54 3.81 8.79 15.39
C GLU A 54 3.24 8.73 16.81
N ALA A 55 1.95 9.03 16.98
CA ALA A 55 1.24 8.88 18.25
C ALA A 55 1.03 7.42 18.66
N LYS A 56 0.99 6.50 17.69
CA LYS A 56 1.02 5.06 17.96
C LYS A 56 2.46 4.64 18.28
N PRO A 57 2.71 3.87 19.36
CA PRO A 57 4.02 3.30 19.59
C PRO A 57 4.34 2.39 18.40
N LYS A 58 5.27 2.83 17.55
CA LYS A 58 5.88 1.94 16.56
C LYS A 58 6.58 0.85 17.36
N PRO A 59 6.28 -0.44 17.15
CA PRO A 59 7.06 -1.49 17.78
C PRO A 59 8.49 -1.32 17.27
N VAL A 60 9.36 -0.78 18.13
CA VAL A 60 10.79 -0.61 17.84
C VAL A 60 11.41 -1.94 17.45
N ASP A 61 10.87 -3.04 17.98
CA ASP A 61 11.14 -4.41 17.57
C ASP A 61 10.95 -4.63 16.06
N SER A 62 9.85 -4.18 15.45
CA SER A 62 9.58 -4.48 14.03
C SER A 62 10.58 -3.80 13.10
N LEU A 63 11.04 -2.59 13.45
CA LEU A 63 12.05 -1.88 12.64
C LEU A 63 13.45 -2.46 12.82
N GLN A 64 13.77 -2.98 14.00
CA GLN A 64 15.04 -3.66 14.26
C GLN A 64 15.07 -5.04 13.61
N GLU A 65 13.95 -5.78 13.67
CA GLU A 65 13.76 -7.09 13.03
C GLU A 65 13.94 -6.97 11.51
N MET A 66 13.26 -6.03 10.85
CA MET A 66 13.42 -5.77 9.41
C MET A 66 14.87 -5.49 9.01
N LYS A 67 15.61 -4.70 9.81
CA LYS A 67 17.03 -4.43 9.55
C LYS A 67 17.90 -5.66 9.70
N ALA A 68 17.62 -6.49 10.71
CA ALA A 68 18.35 -7.74 10.94
C ALA A 68 18.09 -8.75 9.80
N GLU A 69 16.85 -8.85 9.32
CA GLU A 69 16.49 -9.69 8.17
C GLU A 69 17.16 -9.22 6.88
N ASP A 70 17.19 -7.91 6.62
CA ASP A 70 17.88 -7.32 5.47
C ASP A 70 19.39 -7.61 5.50
N GLU A 71 20.01 -7.49 6.68
CA GLU A 71 21.43 -7.79 6.83
C GLU A 71 21.71 -9.28 6.59
N MET A 72 20.88 -10.17 7.13
CA MET A 72 20.97 -11.61 6.90
C MET A 72 20.79 -11.95 5.41
N LEU A 73 19.81 -11.34 4.75
CA LEU A 73 19.57 -11.52 3.33
C LEU A 73 20.77 -11.04 2.51
N SER A 74 21.33 -9.87 2.83
CA SER A 74 22.50 -9.34 2.14
C SER A 74 23.72 -10.27 2.23
N ARG A 75 23.94 -10.89 3.41
CA ARG A 75 25.02 -11.88 3.61
C ARG A 75 24.77 -13.14 2.79
N ARG A 76 23.52 -13.62 2.77
CA ARG A 76 23.11 -14.77 1.95
C ARG A 76 23.29 -14.49 0.45
N LEU A 77 22.92 -13.31 -0.02
CA LEU A 77 23.11 -12.91 -1.41
C LEU A 77 24.59 -12.80 -1.79
N LYS A 78 25.46 -12.32 -0.89
CA LYS A 78 26.91 -12.30 -1.09
C LYS A 78 27.52 -13.70 -1.20
N SER A 79 26.94 -14.71 -0.55
CA SER A 79 27.39 -16.10 -0.66
C SER A 79 26.97 -16.81 -1.96
N ILE A 80 26.12 -16.20 -2.78
CA ILE A 80 25.74 -16.75 -4.08
C ILE A 80 26.73 -16.23 -5.13
N CYS A 81 27.45 -17.14 -5.78
CA CYS A 81 28.30 -16.79 -6.91
C CYS A 81 27.42 -16.29 -8.06
N ARG A 82 27.49 -14.99 -8.38
CA ARG A 82 26.66 -14.37 -9.42
C ARG A 82 27.25 -14.43 -10.83
N GLY A 83 28.37 -15.15 -11.00
CA GLY A 83 29.07 -15.26 -12.29
C GLY A 83 29.65 -13.91 -12.71
N CYS A 84 30.97 -13.78 -12.66
CA CYS A 84 31.68 -12.75 -13.42
C CYS A 84 32.10 -13.34 -14.76
#